data_AF-A0A1Q7I6R4-F1
#
_entry.id   AF-A0A1Q7I6R4-F1
#
_cell.length_a   1.000
_cell.length_b   1.000
_cell.length_c   1.000
_cell.angle_alpha   90.00
_cell.angle_beta   90.00
_cell.angle_gamma   90.00
#
_symmetry.space_group_name_H-M   'P 1'
#
loop_
_entity.id
_entity.type
_entity.pdbx_description
1 polymer ?
#
loop_
_entity_poly.entity_id
_entity_poly.type
_entity_poly.pdbx_seq_one_letter_code
_entity_poly.pdbx_strand_id
1 'polypeptide(L)'
;MLAVEYHANDDVRIIELPIPEIGAGELLVQLRACGLCASDVMEWYMKPRAPMYPGHEPAGVIAAAGEGVQGFMVGQRVFVHHHVPCMVCHFCRRGSFSQCITFRSTRLYPGGLAEFIRVPAANVRLDVLLLPDDLAFEAATLIEPLACCVRGINRAGIKAGDSVLVLGAGSNGSMLAQLAQQRGAIPVIIVDPIAYRRQRALEVGIDCVLDPQEENLLEQVFMVNSGRRPDIILVTPSSIRAMRQGVELVGPGGTVLLFAPPPPSEVLAITPHQLFFQEITLCTSYSAGPYETRHALDLLRNGRIRAEQVITHRFALRDADQAFRLVAKPGDALKAFSKHHLVVMENGIYNKRVLEGEHNTSDSTMKLGVTLTMTETTTTVQQWTNLAQQLRVDSIRCTTEAGSGHPTSSMSAADLMAVLMSSYLHYDFDKPGNPNNDHLIFSKGHASPLLYSMYKAAGAITDAELMTLRKFGSRLEGHPTPAVP
;
A
#
# COMPACT_ATOMS: atom_id res chain seq x y z
N MET A 1 28.70 0.61 -11.99
CA MET A 1 27.79 0.20 -10.91
C MET A 1 27.50 -1.28 -11.06
N LEU A 2 27.25 -2.00 -9.97
CA LEU A 2 26.88 -3.41 -10.01
C LEU A 2 25.36 -3.59 -10.20
N ALA A 3 25.00 -4.63 -10.95
CA ALA A 3 23.62 -5.10 -11.11
C ALA A 3 23.59 -6.63 -11.24
N VAL A 4 22.48 -7.23 -10.84
CA VAL A 4 22.20 -8.66 -11.05
C VAL A 4 21.51 -8.85 -12.40
N GLU A 5 22.06 -9.70 -13.25
CA GLU A 5 21.45 -10.15 -14.49
C GLU A 5 21.05 -11.63 -14.36
N TYR A 6 19.76 -11.91 -14.48
CA TYR A 6 19.19 -13.25 -14.42
C TYR A 6 19.18 -13.90 -15.80
N HIS A 7 19.78 -15.10 -15.91
CA HIS A 7 19.66 -15.98 -17.08
C HIS A 7 18.82 -17.22 -16.74
N ALA A 8 19.10 -17.85 -15.59
CA ALA A 8 18.35 -18.97 -15.01
C ALA A 8 18.56 -19.01 -13.48
N ASN A 9 17.84 -19.88 -12.76
CA ASN A 9 18.02 -20.01 -11.30
C ASN A 9 19.41 -20.53 -10.89
N ASP A 10 20.11 -21.21 -11.81
CA ASP A 10 21.48 -21.70 -11.69
C ASP A 10 22.51 -20.83 -12.45
N ASP A 11 22.06 -19.80 -13.17
CA ASP A 11 22.90 -18.83 -13.89
C ASP A 11 22.41 -17.39 -13.59
N VAL A 12 22.87 -16.88 -12.45
CA VAL A 12 22.63 -15.52 -11.96
C VAL A 12 23.96 -14.80 -11.90
N ARG A 13 24.10 -13.73 -12.67
CA ARG A 13 25.38 -13.06 -12.89
C ARG A 13 25.37 -11.68 -12.23
N ILE A 14 26.48 -11.32 -11.60
CA ILE A 14 26.73 -9.96 -11.15
C ILE A 14 27.55 -9.28 -12.24
N ILE A 15 27.01 -8.22 -12.84
CA ILE A 15 27.63 -7.50 -13.95
C ILE A 15 27.87 -6.03 -13.59
N GLU A 16 28.81 -5.40 -14.29
CA GLU A 16 29.03 -3.95 -14.22
C GLU A 16 28.28 -3.22 -15.35
N LEU A 17 27.52 -2.20 -14.97
CA LEU A 17 26.79 -1.29 -15.87
C LEU A 17 27.22 0.16 -15.65
N PRO A 18 27.04 1.06 -16.64
CA PRO A 18 27.01 2.50 -16.38
C PRO A 18 25.87 2.85 -15.43
N ILE A 19 26.01 3.95 -14.67
CA ILE A 19 24.89 4.50 -13.90
C ILE A 19 23.83 5.00 -14.90
N PRO A 20 22.53 4.67 -14.75
CA PRO A 20 21.51 5.08 -15.71
C PRO A 20 21.35 6.60 -15.78
N GLU A 21 21.35 7.13 -17.00
CA GLU A 21 20.96 8.53 -17.26
C GLU A 21 19.45 8.72 -17.07
N ILE A 22 19.07 9.85 -16.49
CA ILE A 22 17.67 10.22 -16.19
C ILE A 22 17.22 11.43 -17.02
N GLY A 23 15.99 11.39 -17.53
CA GLY A 23 15.35 12.51 -18.22
C GLY A 23 14.44 13.34 -17.31
N ALA A 24 13.71 14.28 -17.93
CA ALA A 24 12.73 15.11 -17.23
C ALA A 24 11.64 14.26 -16.54
N GLY A 25 11.30 14.62 -15.32
CA GLY A 25 10.32 13.93 -14.47
C GLY A 25 10.80 12.60 -13.86
N GLU A 26 11.99 12.10 -14.20
CA GLU A 26 12.53 10.83 -13.69
C GLU A 26 13.37 11.04 -12.42
N LEU A 27 13.58 9.97 -11.65
CA LEU A 27 14.51 9.94 -10.51
C LEU A 27 15.61 8.92 -10.73
N LEU A 28 16.82 9.23 -10.26
CA LEU A 28 17.87 8.24 -9.99
C LEU A 28 17.84 7.92 -8.50
N VAL A 29 17.64 6.66 -8.14
CA VAL A 29 17.61 6.20 -6.74
C VAL A 29 18.80 5.28 -6.50
N GLN A 30 19.65 5.64 -5.52
CA GLN A 30 20.68 4.76 -4.99
C GLN A 30 20.04 3.77 -4.02
N LEU A 31 20.08 2.49 -4.35
CA LEU A 31 19.40 1.47 -3.55
C LEU A 31 20.15 1.16 -2.26
N ARG A 32 19.39 0.97 -1.18
CA ARG A 32 19.87 0.57 0.14
C ARG A 32 19.40 -0.84 0.49
N ALA A 33 18.24 -1.23 -0.04
CA ALA A 33 17.68 -2.56 0.10
C ALA A 33 16.79 -2.87 -1.10
N CYS A 34 16.66 -4.15 -1.44
CA CYS A 34 15.59 -4.65 -2.28
C CYS A 34 15.18 -6.03 -1.77
N GLY A 35 13.90 -6.34 -1.80
CA GLY A 35 13.46 -7.70 -1.56
C GLY A 35 13.69 -8.60 -2.78
N LEU A 36 13.99 -9.88 -2.51
CA LEU A 36 13.92 -10.94 -3.51
C LEU A 36 12.56 -11.61 -3.36
N CYS A 37 11.83 -11.77 -4.45
CA CYS A 37 10.51 -12.37 -4.42
C CYS A 37 10.52 -13.83 -4.85
N ALA A 38 9.48 -14.56 -4.44
CA ALA A 38 9.18 -15.89 -4.97
C ALA A 38 9.04 -15.85 -6.51
N SER A 39 8.50 -14.77 -7.07
CA SER A 39 8.35 -14.59 -8.52
C SER A 39 9.68 -14.40 -9.24
N ASP A 40 10.71 -13.82 -8.60
CA ASP A 40 12.05 -13.66 -9.21
C ASP A 40 12.76 -15.01 -9.42
N VAL A 41 12.28 -16.08 -8.79
CA VAL A 41 12.86 -17.44 -8.86
C VAL A 41 11.89 -18.48 -9.43
N MET A 42 10.68 -18.07 -9.83
CA MET A 42 9.77 -18.92 -10.60
C MET A 42 10.31 -19.08 -12.02
N GLU A 43 11.06 -20.16 -12.28
CA GLU A 43 11.76 -20.34 -13.55
C GLU A 43 10.82 -20.25 -14.78
N TRP A 44 9.62 -20.84 -14.70
CA TRP A 44 8.60 -20.75 -15.77
C TRP A 44 8.12 -19.31 -16.03
N TYR A 45 8.21 -18.42 -15.04
CA TYR A 45 7.79 -17.02 -15.11
C TYR A 45 8.93 -16.12 -15.59
N MET A 46 10.16 -16.41 -15.18
CA MET A 46 11.36 -15.59 -15.40
C MET A 46 12.15 -15.96 -16.65
N LYS A 47 12.38 -17.26 -16.90
CA LYS A 47 13.19 -17.76 -18.04
C LYS A 47 12.71 -17.26 -19.41
N PRO A 48 11.39 -17.12 -19.69
CA PRO A 48 10.92 -16.52 -20.95
C PRO A 48 11.25 -15.02 -21.13
N ARG A 49 11.87 -14.38 -20.14
CA ARG A 49 12.25 -12.95 -20.14
C ARG A 49 13.76 -12.77 -20.02
N ALA A 50 14.52 -13.84 -19.85
CA ALA A 50 15.97 -13.79 -19.72
C ALA A 50 16.65 -13.38 -21.05
N PRO A 51 17.78 -12.65 -21.02
CA PRO A 51 18.39 -12.04 -19.83
C PRO A 51 17.60 -10.82 -19.33
N MET A 52 17.48 -10.66 -18.01
CA MET A 52 16.82 -9.48 -17.43
C MET A 52 17.33 -9.11 -16.03
N TYR A 53 16.98 -7.90 -15.58
CA TYR A 53 17.35 -7.36 -14.28
C TYR A 53 16.19 -7.52 -13.26
N PRO A 54 16.27 -8.45 -12.29
CA PRO A 54 15.23 -8.73 -11.31
C PRO A 54 15.21 -7.75 -10.13
N GLY A 55 14.27 -7.95 -9.21
CA GLY A 55 14.07 -7.10 -8.04
C GLY A 55 12.98 -6.06 -8.28
N HIS A 56 11.87 -6.19 -7.56
CA HIS A 56 10.68 -5.34 -7.70
C HIS A 56 10.13 -4.86 -6.35
N GLU A 57 10.89 -5.09 -5.28
CA GLU A 57 10.63 -4.67 -3.90
C GLU A 57 11.70 -3.65 -3.40
N PRO A 58 12.06 -2.56 -4.13
CA PRO A 58 13.23 -1.71 -3.81
C PRO A 58 12.95 -0.56 -2.82
N ALA A 59 13.95 -0.27 -1.99
CA ALA A 59 14.01 0.92 -1.13
C ALA A 59 15.42 1.56 -1.17
N GLY A 60 15.49 2.89 -1.15
CA GLY A 60 16.75 3.62 -1.35
C GLY A 60 16.68 5.11 -1.08
N VAL A 61 17.67 5.84 -1.56
CA VAL A 61 17.83 7.28 -1.40
C VAL A 61 17.86 7.95 -2.78
N ILE A 62 17.14 9.05 -2.97
CA ILE A 62 17.20 9.82 -4.21
C ILE A 62 18.62 10.39 -4.39
N ALA A 63 19.28 10.00 -5.46
CA ALA A 63 20.63 10.43 -5.83
C ALA A 63 20.62 11.61 -6.81
N ALA A 64 19.64 11.63 -7.73
CA ALA A 64 19.39 12.75 -8.64
C ALA A 64 17.91 12.82 -9.02
N ALA A 65 17.44 14.00 -9.39
CA ALA A 65 16.08 14.25 -9.87
C ALA A 65 16.15 15.00 -11.21
N GLY A 66 15.34 14.56 -12.18
CA GLY A 66 15.22 15.21 -13.48
C GLY A 66 14.45 16.52 -13.42
N GLU A 67 14.54 17.32 -14.49
CA GLU A 67 13.79 18.56 -14.63
C GLU A 67 12.28 18.34 -14.43
N GLY A 68 11.61 19.26 -13.72
CA GLY A 68 10.16 19.21 -13.51
C GLY A 68 9.67 18.18 -12.47
N VAL A 69 10.57 17.45 -11.81
CA VAL A 69 10.21 16.65 -10.63
C VAL A 69 9.72 17.58 -9.49
N GLN A 70 8.58 17.24 -8.89
CA GLN A 70 7.98 17.96 -7.77
C GLN A 70 7.74 17.02 -6.59
N GLY A 71 7.78 17.55 -5.36
CA GLY A 71 7.55 16.78 -4.13
C GLY A 71 8.70 15.86 -3.69
N PHE A 72 9.77 15.76 -4.49
CA PHE A 72 10.94 14.92 -4.24
C PHE A 72 12.24 15.73 -4.33
N MET A 73 13.20 15.40 -3.46
CA MET A 73 14.50 16.06 -3.34
C MET A 73 15.62 15.03 -3.17
N VAL A 74 16.82 15.35 -3.64
CA VAL A 74 18.03 14.54 -3.43
C VAL A 74 18.27 14.34 -1.92
N GLY A 75 18.69 13.14 -1.53
CA GLY A 75 18.89 12.74 -0.14
C GLY A 75 17.65 12.19 0.57
N GLN A 76 16.44 12.33 0.02
CA GLN A 76 15.23 11.74 0.60
C GLN A 76 15.20 10.22 0.46
N ARG A 77 14.65 9.55 1.48
CA ARG A 77 14.44 8.11 1.56
C ARG A 77 13.15 7.74 0.83
N VAL A 78 13.20 6.76 -0.07
CA VAL A 78 12.06 6.36 -0.89
C VAL A 78 11.92 4.84 -1.02
N PHE A 79 10.66 4.40 -1.08
CA PHE A 79 10.27 3.13 -1.70
C PHE A 79 9.71 3.42 -3.10
N VAL A 80 9.95 2.52 -4.06
CA VAL A 80 9.54 2.69 -5.45
C VAL A 80 8.72 1.49 -5.91
N HIS A 81 7.42 1.68 -6.15
CA HIS A 81 6.63 0.61 -6.76
C HIS A 81 6.99 0.46 -8.24
N HIS A 82 7.24 -0.77 -8.68
CA HIS A 82 7.77 -1.08 -10.01
C HIS A 82 6.76 -0.90 -11.15
N HIS A 83 5.46 -1.00 -10.86
CA HIS A 83 4.36 -0.84 -11.81
C HIS A 83 3.39 0.29 -11.40
N VAL A 84 2.89 1.09 -12.34
CA VAL A 84 1.83 2.09 -12.04
C VAL A 84 0.69 2.11 -13.08
N PRO A 85 -0.57 2.23 -12.63
CA PRO A 85 -1.73 2.31 -13.53
C PRO A 85 -1.88 3.71 -14.13
N CYS A 86 -2.65 3.87 -15.21
CA CYS A 86 -2.97 5.20 -15.76
C CYS A 86 -4.02 5.98 -14.96
N MET A 87 -4.60 5.40 -13.91
CA MET A 87 -5.70 5.92 -13.08
C MET A 87 -7.05 6.21 -13.78
N VAL A 88 -7.07 6.45 -15.10
CA VAL A 88 -8.26 6.93 -15.82
C VAL A 88 -9.06 5.87 -16.60
N CYS A 89 -8.48 4.72 -16.95
CA CYS A 89 -9.14 3.71 -17.79
C CYS A 89 -10.22 2.90 -17.05
N HIS A 90 -11.03 2.13 -17.79
CA HIS A 90 -12.09 1.26 -17.24
C HIS A 90 -11.62 0.44 -16.03
N PHE A 91 -10.45 -0.21 -16.13
CA PHE A 91 -9.91 -1.05 -15.06
C PHE A 91 -9.51 -0.25 -13.83
N CYS A 92 -8.94 0.95 -14.01
CA CYS A 92 -8.51 1.80 -12.88
C CYS A 92 -9.72 2.34 -12.10
N ARG A 93 -10.75 2.82 -12.81
CA ARG A 93 -11.98 3.37 -12.21
C ARG A 93 -12.76 2.36 -11.37
N ARG A 94 -12.48 1.06 -11.50
CA ARG A 94 -13.03 -0.05 -10.69
C ARG A 94 -12.02 -0.75 -9.79
N GLY A 95 -10.87 -0.12 -9.50
CA GLY A 95 -9.83 -0.65 -8.61
C GLY A 95 -9.08 -1.89 -9.13
N SER A 96 -9.18 -2.21 -10.43
CA SER A 96 -8.51 -3.34 -11.09
C SER A 96 -7.17 -2.91 -11.72
N PHE A 97 -6.33 -2.19 -10.95
CA PHE A 97 -5.11 -1.53 -11.44
C PHE A 97 -4.15 -2.43 -12.22
N SER A 98 -3.93 -3.67 -11.77
CA SER A 98 -3.05 -4.64 -12.45
C SER A 98 -3.57 -5.17 -13.80
N GLN A 99 -4.79 -4.78 -14.20
CA GLN A 99 -5.34 -5.01 -15.54
C GLN A 99 -5.23 -3.78 -16.46
N CYS A 100 -4.71 -2.66 -15.96
CA CYS A 100 -4.39 -1.50 -16.80
C CYS A 100 -3.22 -1.84 -17.75
N ILE A 101 -3.32 -1.42 -19.02
CA ILE A 101 -2.26 -1.61 -20.01
C ILE A 101 -0.95 -0.90 -19.60
N THR A 102 -1.07 0.32 -19.04
CA THR A 102 0.07 1.10 -18.54
C THR A 102 0.81 0.41 -17.40
N PHE A 103 0.07 -0.26 -16.51
CA PHE A 103 0.65 -1.03 -15.40
C PHE A 103 1.61 -2.11 -15.91
N ARG A 104 1.22 -2.79 -16.99
CA ARG A 104 2.02 -3.86 -17.63
C ARG A 104 3.20 -3.32 -18.46
N SER A 105 3.19 -2.05 -18.87
CA SER A 105 4.29 -1.42 -19.62
C SER A 105 5.33 -0.73 -18.74
N THR A 106 4.95 -0.21 -17.56
CA THR A 106 5.88 0.44 -16.63
C THR A 106 6.85 -0.56 -16.01
N ARG A 107 8.15 -0.25 -16.03
CA ARG A 107 9.23 -1.05 -15.43
C ARG A 107 10.35 -0.13 -14.95
N LEU A 108 11.09 -0.56 -13.93
CA LEU A 108 12.34 0.08 -13.49
C LEU A 108 13.48 -0.34 -14.43
N TYR A 109 14.53 0.47 -14.51
CA TYR A 109 15.75 0.10 -15.24
C TYR A 109 17.04 0.52 -14.51
N PRO A 110 17.95 -0.43 -14.18
CA PRO A 110 17.70 -1.87 -14.08
C PRO A 110 16.61 -2.19 -13.03
N GLY A 111 16.39 -3.48 -12.75
CA GLY A 111 15.61 -3.92 -11.60
C GLY A 111 16.29 -3.58 -10.27
N GLY A 112 15.55 -3.78 -9.18
CA GLY A 112 15.96 -3.43 -7.82
C GLY A 112 17.14 -4.22 -7.25
N LEU A 113 17.61 -5.28 -7.90
CA LEU A 113 18.87 -5.93 -7.54
C LEU A 113 20.06 -5.25 -8.24
N ALA A 114 20.30 -3.99 -7.89
CA ALA A 114 21.37 -3.15 -8.42
C ALA A 114 21.81 -2.08 -7.40
N GLU A 115 22.90 -1.36 -7.69
CA GLU A 115 23.32 -0.20 -6.88
C GLU A 115 22.45 1.05 -7.13
N PHE A 116 22.01 1.28 -8.36
CA PHE A 116 21.13 2.38 -8.74
C PHE A 116 20.04 1.92 -9.70
N ILE A 117 18.88 2.59 -9.62
CA ILE A 117 17.78 2.43 -10.58
C ILE A 117 17.32 3.80 -11.10
N ARG A 118 16.92 3.82 -12.38
CA ARG A 118 16.09 4.88 -12.94
C ARG A 118 14.62 4.57 -12.68
N VAL A 119 13.92 5.55 -12.13
CA VAL A 119 12.49 5.52 -11.88
C VAL A 119 11.78 6.36 -12.94
N PRO A 120 10.95 5.76 -13.82
CA PRO A 120 10.27 6.52 -14.88
C PRO A 120 9.31 7.57 -14.32
N ALA A 121 9.12 8.67 -15.05
CA ALA A 121 8.29 9.79 -14.62
C ALA A 121 6.83 9.41 -14.27
N ALA A 122 6.29 8.36 -14.90
CA ALA A 122 4.99 7.81 -14.55
C ALA A 122 4.98 7.24 -13.11
N ASN A 123 6.01 6.51 -12.71
CA ASN A 123 6.17 5.94 -11.38
C ASN A 123 6.40 7.07 -10.35
N VAL A 124 7.29 8.02 -10.64
CA VAL A 124 7.56 9.20 -9.79
C VAL A 124 6.27 9.94 -9.45
N ARG A 125 5.40 10.19 -10.44
CA ARG A 125 4.14 10.92 -10.24
C ARG A 125 3.08 10.15 -9.43
N LEU A 126 3.13 8.81 -9.38
CA LEU A 126 2.00 7.99 -8.92
C LEU A 126 2.29 7.12 -7.71
N ASP A 127 3.47 6.51 -7.61
CA ASP A 127 3.75 5.48 -6.59
C ASP A 127 5.24 5.35 -6.22
N VAL A 128 5.91 6.49 -6.10
CA VAL A 128 7.09 6.62 -5.24
C VAL A 128 6.61 7.14 -3.88
N LEU A 129 7.03 6.49 -2.80
CA LEU A 129 6.63 6.84 -1.44
C LEU A 129 7.84 7.31 -0.63
N LEU A 130 7.71 8.47 0.02
CA LEU A 130 8.68 8.93 1.02
C LEU A 130 8.64 8.01 2.24
N LEU A 131 9.80 7.60 2.71
CA LEU A 131 9.96 6.77 3.92
C LEU A 131 10.31 7.68 5.12
N PRO A 132 9.70 7.46 6.29
CA PRO A 132 10.08 8.19 7.50
C PRO A 132 11.45 7.70 8.00
N ASP A 133 12.13 8.53 8.80
CA ASP A 133 13.52 8.28 9.17
C ASP A 133 13.74 7.09 10.12
N ASP A 134 12.69 6.68 10.84
CA ASP A 134 12.67 5.53 11.73
C ASP A 134 12.41 4.19 11.02
N LEU A 135 11.82 4.20 9.80
CA LEU A 135 11.53 2.98 9.06
C LEU A 135 12.78 2.48 8.31
N ALA A 136 13.39 1.42 8.85
CA ALA A 136 14.54 0.73 8.26
C ALA A 136 14.29 0.33 6.79
N PHE A 137 15.32 0.41 5.95
CA PHE A 137 15.19 0.10 4.52
C PHE A 137 14.75 -1.35 4.30
N GLU A 138 15.19 -2.29 5.15
CA GLU A 138 14.78 -3.69 5.08
C GLU A 138 13.28 -3.86 5.33
N ALA A 139 12.72 -3.13 6.30
CA ALA A 139 11.28 -3.13 6.53
C ALA A 139 10.52 -2.47 5.36
N ALA A 140 11.07 -1.42 4.75
CA ALA A 140 10.45 -0.73 3.62
C ALA A 140 10.36 -1.60 2.35
N THR A 141 11.26 -2.55 2.13
CA THR A 141 11.11 -3.51 1.01
C THR A 141 9.85 -4.39 1.12
N LEU A 142 9.31 -4.60 2.33
CA LEU A 142 8.06 -5.33 2.52
C LEU A 142 6.82 -4.57 2.00
N ILE A 143 6.93 -3.29 1.62
CA ILE A 143 5.79 -2.49 1.14
C ILE A 143 5.12 -3.13 -0.08
N GLU A 144 5.86 -3.63 -1.08
CA GLU A 144 5.27 -4.30 -2.25
C GLU A 144 4.53 -5.60 -1.88
N PRO A 145 5.17 -6.60 -1.23
CA PRO A 145 4.49 -7.85 -0.96
C PRO A 145 3.38 -7.70 0.09
N LEU A 146 3.50 -6.73 1.02
CA LEU A 146 2.41 -6.38 1.93
C LEU A 146 1.24 -5.71 1.21
N ALA A 147 1.49 -4.85 0.23
CA ALA A 147 0.43 -4.24 -0.60
C ALA A 147 -0.32 -5.31 -1.41
N CYS A 148 0.40 -6.31 -1.94
CA CYS A 148 -0.20 -7.51 -2.54
C CYS A 148 -1.10 -8.25 -1.53
N CYS A 149 -0.64 -8.41 -0.28
CA CYS A 149 -1.41 -9.05 0.80
C CYS A 149 -2.66 -8.24 1.19
N VAL A 150 -2.55 -6.91 1.32
CA VAL A 150 -3.67 -5.98 1.56
C VAL A 150 -4.74 -6.15 0.49
N ARG A 151 -4.34 -6.19 -0.79
CA ARG A 151 -5.25 -6.46 -1.91
C ARG A 151 -5.87 -7.85 -1.83
N GLY A 152 -5.10 -8.86 -1.43
CA GLY A 152 -5.58 -10.22 -1.19
C GLY A 152 -6.71 -10.27 -0.16
N ILE A 153 -6.49 -9.70 1.02
CA ILE A 153 -7.47 -9.64 2.12
C ILE A 153 -8.74 -8.89 1.69
N ASN A 154 -8.59 -7.76 1.00
CA ASN A 154 -9.72 -7.01 0.44
C ASN A 154 -10.56 -7.84 -0.56
N ARG A 155 -9.93 -8.77 -1.28
CA ARG A 155 -10.61 -9.63 -2.28
C ARG A 155 -11.17 -10.93 -1.68
N ALA A 156 -10.58 -11.43 -0.61
CA ALA A 156 -11.14 -12.51 0.21
C ALA A 156 -12.39 -12.08 0.99
N GLY A 157 -12.57 -10.77 1.23
CA GLY A 157 -13.80 -10.23 1.82
C GLY A 157 -13.94 -10.46 3.33
N ILE A 158 -12.81 -10.68 4.03
CA ILE A 158 -12.76 -11.04 5.46
C ILE A 158 -13.48 -10.00 6.34
N LYS A 159 -14.35 -10.51 7.21
CA LYS A 159 -15.12 -9.79 8.23
C LYS A 159 -14.65 -10.16 9.63
N ALA A 160 -15.04 -9.36 10.61
CA ALA A 160 -14.84 -9.70 12.02
C ALA A 160 -15.70 -10.92 12.38
N GLY A 161 -15.11 -11.91 13.05
CA GLY A 161 -15.75 -13.18 13.39
C GLY A 161 -15.57 -14.30 12.35
N ASP A 162 -15.03 -14.03 11.16
CA ASP A 162 -14.70 -15.07 10.19
C ASP A 162 -13.53 -15.93 10.71
N SER A 163 -13.62 -17.25 10.57
CA SER A 163 -12.50 -18.16 10.80
C SER A 163 -11.62 -18.26 9.55
N VAL A 164 -10.30 -18.07 9.71
CA VAL A 164 -9.36 -17.97 8.59
C VAL A 164 -8.30 -19.07 8.67
N LEU A 165 -8.19 -19.88 7.63
CA LEU A 165 -7.12 -20.86 7.46
C LEU A 165 -6.13 -20.40 6.38
N VAL A 166 -4.87 -20.24 6.74
CA VAL A 166 -3.79 -19.89 5.81
C VAL A 166 -2.98 -21.15 5.50
N LEU A 167 -3.03 -21.60 4.26
CA LEU A 167 -2.15 -22.67 3.78
C LEU A 167 -0.81 -22.03 3.38
N GLY A 168 0.28 -22.50 3.97
CA GLY A 168 1.65 -22.02 3.77
C GLY A 168 2.03 -20.88 4.72
N ALA A 169 3.11 -21.07 5.48
CA ALA A 169 3.65 -20.14 6.47
C ALA A 169 4.85 -19.31 5.92
N GLY A 170 4.92 -19.06 4.61
CA GLY A 170 5.91 -18.14 4.03
C GLY A 170 5.60 -16.67 4.36
N SER A 171 6.45 -15.72 3.92
CA SER A 171 6.25 -14.27 4.17
C SER A 171 4.80 -13.81 3.92
N ASN A 172 4.24 -14.20 2.77
CA ASN A 172 2.90 -13.80 2.37
C ASN A 172 1.84 -14.43 3.28
N GLY A 173 2.03 -15.68 3.71
CA GLY A 173 1.14 -16.33 4.68
C GLY A 173 1.19 -15.65 6.05
N SER A 174 2.38 -15.36 6.54
CA SER A 174 2.60 -14.63 7.80
C SER A 174 2.01 -13.20 7.76
N MET A 175 2.12 -12.48 6.64
CA MET A 175 1.53 -11.15 6.48
C MET A 175 0.01 -11.22 6.32
N LEU A 176 -0.51 -12.15 5.51
CA LEU A 176 -1.96 -12.37 5.35
C LEU A 176 -2.63 -12.75 6.69
N ALA A 177 -2.00 -13.58 7.51
CA ALA A 177 -2.51 -13.96 8.83
C ALA A 177 -2.55 -12.77 9.81
N GLN A 178 -1.49 -11.96 9.88
CA GLN A 178 -1.47 -10.73 10.68
C GLN A 178 -2.55 -9.73 10.21
N LEU A 179 -2.76 -9.60 8.90
CA LEU A 179 -3.83 -8.75 8.35
C LEU A 179 -5.23 -9.32 8.63
N ALA A 180 -5.40 -10.64 8.64
CA ALA A 180 -6.66 -11.29 9.01
C ALA A 180 -7.02 -11.04 10.47
N GLN A 181 -6.07 -11.20 11.41
CA GLN A 181 -6.26 -10.82 12.81
C GLN A 181 -6.68 -9.35 12.96
N GLN A 182 -6.07 -8.45 12.19
CA GLN A 182 -6.43 -7.01 12.17
C GLN A 182 -7.81 -6.71 11.58
N ARG A 183 -8.40 -7.64 10.82
CA ARG A 183 -9.82 -7.58 10.39
C ARG A 183 -10.78 -8.17 11.42
N GLY A 184 -10.29 -8.65 12.56
CA GLY A 184 -11.09 -9.31 13.60
C GLY A 184 -11.44 -10.75 13.26
N ALA A 185 -10.70 -11.40 12.36
CA ALA A 185 -10.85 -12.83 12.11
C ALA A 185 -10.46 -13.65 13.34
N ILE A 186 -11.23 -14.70 13.66
CA ILE A 186 -10.99 -15.57 14.80
C ILE A 186 -11.67 -16.95 14.61
N PRO A 187 -10.95 -18.07 14.78
CA PRO A 187 -9.49 -18.18 14.88
C PRO A 187 -8.79 -17.81 13.56
N VAL A 188 -7.52 -17.44 13.64
CA VAL A 188 -6.60 -17.40 12.50
C VAL A 188 -5.61 -18.55 12.66
N ILE A 189 -5.59 -19.45 11.69
CA ILE A 189 -4.86 -20.73 11.73
C ILE A 189 -3.85 -20.74 10.57
N ILE A 190 -2.59 -21.10 10.83
CA ILE A 190 -1.58 -21.35 9.79
C ILE A 190 -1.28 -22.85 9.68
N VAL A 191 -1.11 -23.35 8.47
CA VAL A 191 -0.69 -24.74 8.19
C VAL A 191 0.56 -24.75 7.33
N ASP A 192 1.64 -25.39 7.78
CA ASP A 192 2.85 -25.58 6.96
C ASP A 192 3.63 -26.84 7.39
N PRO A 193 4.08 -27.70 6.45
CA PRO A 193 4.85 -28.90 6.78
C PRO A 193 6.27 -28.63 7.31
N ILE A 194 6.76 -27.38 7.27
CA ILE A 194 8.12 -27.04 7.72
C ILE A 194 8.06 -26.45 9.13
N ALA A 195 8.56 -27.20 10.12
CA ALA A 195 8.56 -26.82 11.54
C ALA A 195 9.19 -25.44 11.80
N TYR A 196 10.31 -25.10 11.14
CA TYR A 196 10.89 -23.75 11.23
C TYR A 196 9.89 -22.65 10.84
N ARG A 197 9.11 -22.85 9.76
CA ARG A 197 8.13 -21.84 9.35
C ARG A 197 6.98 -21.74 10.34
N ARG A 198 6.57 -22.85 10.94
CA ARG A 198 5.55 -22.85 12.00
C ARG A 198 6.03 -22.09 13.24
N GLN A 199 7.27 -22.31 13.66
CA GLN A 199 7.88 -21.56 14.77
C GLN A 199 7.87 -20.05 14.50
N ARG A 200 8.21 -19.63 13.28
CA ARG A 200 8.16 -18.21 12.89
C ARG A 200 6.75 -17.64 12.78
N ALA A 201 5.74 -18.46 12.47
CA ALA A 201 4.34 -18.07 12.51
C ALA A 201 3.89 -17.70 13.95
N LEU A 202 4.37 -18.44 14.96
CA LEU A 202 4.16 -18.08 16.38
C LEU A 202 4.82 -16.73 16.71
N GLU A 203 6.05 -16.50 16.24
CA GLU A 203 6.81 -15.26 16.50
C GLU A 203 6.18 -14.00 15.87
N VAL A 204 5.49 -14.12 14.73
CA VAL A 204 4.68 -13.02 14.18
C VAL A 204 3.34 -12.81 14.92
N GLY A 205 2.98 -13.68 15.86
CA GLY A 205 1.80 -13.56 16.72
C GLY A 205 0.57 -14.36 16.27
N ILE A 206 0.75 -15.46 15.53
CA ILE A 206 -0.33 -16.39 15.19
C ILE A 206 -0.29 -17.56 16.17
N ASP A 207 -1.25 -17.62 17.10
CA ASP A 207 -1.24 -18.60 18.20
C ASP A 207 -1.59 -20.03 17.75
N CYS A 208 -2.29 -20.19 16.61
CA CYS A 208 -2.73 -21.48 16.10
C CYS A 208 -1.95 -21.87 14.83
N VAL A 209 -1.05 -22.84 14.97
CA VAL A 209 -0.20 -23.30 13.87
C VAL A 209 -0.13 -24.83 13.87
N LEU A 210 -0.40 -25.45 12.71
CA LEU A 210 -0.61 -26.90 12.57
C LEU A 210 0.41 -27.55 11.62
N ASP A 211 0.84 -28.78 11.92
CA ASP A 211 1.55 -29.64 10.97
C ASP A 211 0.55 -30.50 10.18
N PRO A 212 0.49 -30.37 8.84
CA PRO A 212 -0.38 -31.19 7.99
C PRO A 212 0.06 -32.68 7.87
N GLN A 213 1.10 -33.12 8.57
CA GLN A 213 1.60 -34.51 8.57
C GLN A 213 1.28 -35.29 9.85
N GLU A 214 0.99 -34.62 10.97
CA GLU A 214 0.86 -35.27 12.28
C GLU A 214 -0.48 -36.01 12.46
N GLU A 215 -1.58 -35.47 11.92
CA GLU A 215 -2.93 -36.08 11.96
C GLU A 215 -3.75 -35.71 10.72
N ASN A 216 -5.03 -36.10 10.67
CA ASN A 216 -5.97 -35.60 9.67
C ASN A 216 -6.20 -34.08 9.88
N LEU A 217 -5.67 -33.26 8.95
CA LEU A 217 -5.76 -31.80 9.02
C LEU A 217 -7.20 -31.28 9.19
N LEU A 218 -8.21 -31.97 8.65
CA LEU A 218 -9.61 -31.56 8.84
C LEU A 218 -10.05 -31.70 10.30
N GLU A 219 -9.62 -32.75 10.99
CA GLU A 219 -9.91 -32.99 12.41
C GLU A 219 -9.18 -31.97 13.28
N GLN A 220 -7.90 -31.69 13.01
CA GLN A 220 -7.16 -30.61 13.69
C GLN A 220 -7.87 -29.25 13.53
N VAL A 221 -8.28 -28.90 12.31
CA VAL A 221 -9.04 -27.66 12.03
C VAL A 221 -10.38 -27.65 12.79
N PHE A 222 -11.08 -28.78 12.88
CA PHE A 222 -12.32 -28.87 13.65
C PHE A 222 -12.08 -28.67 15.14
N MET A 223 -11.01 -29.23 15.71
CA MET A 223 -10.69 -29.06 17.12
C MET A 223 -10.43 -27.59 17.48
N VAL A 224 -9.77 -26.83 16.61
CA VAL A 224 -9.47 -25.40 16.85
C VAL A 224 -10.56 -24.43 16.40
N ASN A 225 -11.49 -24.85 15.53
CA ASN A 225 -12.59 -24.03 15.00
C ASN A 225 -13.99 -24.54 15.43
N SER A 226 -14.10 -25.07 16.64
CA SER A 226 -15.38 -25.45 17.26
C SER A 226 -16.24 -26.42 16.43
N GLY A 227 -15.60 -27.41 15.80
CA GLY A 227 -16.24 -28.41 14.94
C GLY A 227 -16.62 -27.90 13.54
N ARG A 228 -16.17 -26.71 13.14
CA ARG A 228 -16.52 -26.08 11.86
C ARG A 228 -15.35 -26.06 10.87
N ARG A 229 -15.70 -26.04 9.59
CA ARG A 229 -14.78 -25.70 8.48
C ARG A 229 -14.47 -24.19 8.49
N PRO A 230 -13.32 -23.75 7.93
CA PRO A 230 -12.97 -22.33 7.87
C PRO A 230 -13.91 -21.55 6.95
N ASP A 231 -14.27 -20.33 7.35
CA ASP A 231 -15.08 -19.42 6.54
C ASP A 231 -14.24 -18.84 5.38
N ILE A 232 -12.94 -18.61 5.62
CA ILE A 232 -11.99 -18.09 4.63
C ILE A 232 -10.76 -18.98 4.56
N ILE A 233 -10.28 -19.29 3.35
CA ILE A 233 -9.01 -20.00 3.13
C ILE A 233 -8.08 -19.19 2.23
N LEU A 234 -6.87 -18.91 2.71
CA LEU A 234 -5.84 -18.16 1.99
C LEU A 234 -4.73 -19.12 1.54
N VAL A 235 -4.68 -19.44 0.25
CA VAL A 235 -3.74 -20.41 -0.33
C VAL A 235 -2.52 -19.67 -0.87
N THR A 236 -1.39 -19.78 -0.17
CA THR A 236 -0.13 -19.12 -0.57
C THR A 236 0.87 -19.97 -1.38
N PRO A 237 0.87 -21.32 -1.32
CA PRO A 237 1.61 -22.15 -2.26
C PRO A 237 0.96 -22.12 -3.66
N SER A 238 1.80 -22.09 -4.70
CA SER A 238 1.38 -22.19 -6.11
C SER A 238 1.00 -23.61 -6.57
N SER A 239 1.05 -24.63 -5.71
CA SER A 239 0.81 -26.01 -6.14
C SER A 239 -0.68 -26.36 -6.21
N ILE A 240 -1.08 -27.09 -7.26
CA ILE A 240 -2.46 -27.60 -7.43
C ILE A 240 -2.92 -28.42 -6.21
N ARG A 241 -2.02 -29.13 -5.54
CA ARG A 241 -2.33 -29.86 -4.28
C ARG A 241 -2.84 -28.92 -3.19
N ALA A 242 -2.16 -27.80 -2.94
CA ALA A 242 -2.58 -26.84 -1.91
C ALA A 242 -3.87 -26.10 -2.31
N MET A 243 -4.02 -25.78 -3.60
CA MET A 243 -5.24 -25.15 -4.13
C MET A 243 -6.45 -26.07 -3.98
N ARG A 244 -6.33 -27.35 -4.34
CA ARG A 244 -7.37 -28.35 -4.16
C ARG A 244 -7.72 -28.53 -2.69
N GLN A 245 -6.71 -28.67 -1.83
CA GLN A 245 -6.90 -28.77 -0.38
C GLN A 245 -7.67 -27.56 0.18
N GLY A 246 -7.44 -26.35 -0.34
CA GLY A 246 -8.24 -25.17 0.01
C GLY A 246 -9.72 -25.31 -0.36
N VAL A 247 -10.04 -25.82 -1.56
CA VAL A 247 -11.44 -26.07 -1.98
C VAL A 247 -12.08 -27.24 -1.23
N GLU A 248 -11.29 -28.23 -0.79
CA GLU A 248 -11.76 -29.38 0.00
C GLU A 248 -11.98 -29.05 1.49
N LEU A 249 -11.29 -28.03 2.03
CA LEU A 249 -11.37 -27.66 3.45
C LEU A 249 -12.44 -26.60 3.76
N VAL A 250 -12.71 -25.67 2.84
CA VAL A 250 -13.58 -24.50 3.07
C VAL A 250 -15.02 -24.87 3.50
N GLY A 251 -15.63 -24.03 4.34
CA GLY A 251 -17.01 -24.19 4.78
C GLY A 251 -18.04 -23.70 3.74
N PRO A 252 -19.32 -24.11 3.87
CA PRO A 252 -20.41 -23.54 3.10
C PRO A 252 -20.51 -22.01 3.28
N GLY A 253 -20.75 -21.29 2.19
CA GLY A 253 -20.71 -19.82 2.11
C GLY A 253 -19.31 -19.22 2.14
N GLY A 254 -18.26 -20.04 2.25
CA GLY A 254 -16.89 -19.59 2.45
C GLY A 254 -16.15 -19.14 1.19
N THR A 255 -15.00 -18.51 1.39
CA THR A 255 -14.16 -17.96 0.30
C THR A 255 -12.76 -18.59 0.29
N VAL A 256 -12.31 -19.03 -0.89
CA VAL A 256 -10.92 -19.46 -1.11
C VAL A 256 -10.20 -18.41 -1.97
N LEU A 257 -9.12 -17.84 -1.42
CA LEU A 257 -8.20 -16.95 -2.14
C LEU A 257 -6.98 -17.76 -2.62
N LEU A 258 -6.86 -17.91 -3.94
CA LEU A 258 -5.64 -18.43 -4.57
C LEU A 258 -4.67 -17.25 -4.76
N PHE A 259 -3.65 -17.15 -3.89
CA PHE A 259 -2.76 -15.99 -3.82
C PHE A 259 -1.51 -16.10 -4.70
N ALA A 260 -1.08 -17.32 -5.05
CA ALA A 260 0.06 -17.59 -5.93
C ALA A 260 -0.38 -18.39 -7.18
N PRO A 261 0.11 -18.07 -8.39
CA PRO A 261 -0.24 -18.78 -9.61
C PRO A 261 0.57 -20.08 -9.79
N PRO A 262 -0.04 -21.16 -10.31
CA PRO A 262 0.70 -22.35 -10.77
C PRO A 262 1.38 -22.07 -12.13
N PRO A 263 2.27 -22.98 -12.60
CA PRO A 263 2.72 -22.96 -13.99
C PRO A 263 1.55 -23.01 -14.99
N PRO A 264 1.63 -22.36 -16.17
CA PRO A 264 0.50 -22.28 -17.12
C PRO A 264 -0.02 -23.62 -17.66
N SER A 265 0.75 -24.70 -17.53
CA SER A 265 0.40 -26.06 -17.94
C SER A 265 -0.34 -26.86 -16.86
N GLU A 266 -0.38 -26.38 -15.61
CA GLU A 266 -1.05 -27.07 -14.50
C GLU A 266 -2.53 -26.69 -14.41
N VAL A 267 -3.39 -27.67 -14.09
CA VAL A 267 -4.85 -27.52 -14.10
C VAL A 267 -5.44 -27.87 -12.73
N LEU A 268 -6.22 -26.93 -12.18
CA LEU A 268 -7.05 -27.17 -10.99
C LEU A 268 -8.42 -27.70 -11.42
N ALA A 269 -8.62 -29.01 -11.33
CA ALA A 269 -9.94 -29.61 -11.46
C ALA A 269 -10.80 -29.27 -10.23
N ILE A 270 -12.03 -28.77 -10.47
CA ILE A 270 -12.99 -28.35 -9.43
C ILE A 270 -14.34 -28.98 -9.77
N THR A 271 -15.08 -29.43 -8.75
CA THR A 271 -16.43 -29.97 -8.88
C THR A 271 -17.47 -28.85 -8.83
N PRO A 272 -18.17 -28.49 -9.92
CA PRO A 272 -19.10 -27.35 -9.93
C PRO A 272 -20.29 -27.54 -8.99
N HIS A 273 -20.74 -28.79 -8.78
CA HIS A 273 -21.77 -29.13 -7.79
C HIS A 273 -21.38 -28.69 -6.37
N GLN A 274 -20.11 -28.85 -5.97
CA GLN A 274 -19.67 -28.43 -4.64
C GLN A 274 -19.72 -26.90 -4.53
N LEU A 275 -19.18 -26.17 -5.52
CA LEU A 275 -19.20 -24.71 -5.51
C LEU A 275 -20.62 -24.14 -5.46
N PHE A 276 -21.54 -24.71 -6.24
CA PHE A 276 -22.92 -24.24 -6.32
C PHE A 276 -23.70 -24.51 -5.03
N PHE A 277 -23.76 -25.76 -4.57
CA PHE A 277 -24.58 -26.13 -3.39
C PHE A 277 -23.96 -25.74 -2.05
N GLN A 278 -22.68 -25.38 -2.01
CA GLN A 278 -22.02 -24.83 -0.82
C GLN A 278 -21.73 -23.32 -0.96
N GLU A 279 -22.23 -22.65 -2.02
CA GLU A 279 -22.04 -21.21 -2.28
C GLU A 279 -20.57 -20.72 -2.15
N ILE A 280 -19.61 -21.56 -2.52
CA ILE A 280 -18.18 -21.28 -2.34
C ILE A 280 -17.72 -20.22 -3.34
N THR A 281 -17.13 -19.14 -2.83
CA THR A 281 -16.47 -18.12 -3.64
C THR A 281 -15.01 -18.50 -3.89
N LEU A 282 -14.61 -18.70 -5.15
CA LEU A 282 -13.20 -18.80 -5.54
C LEU A 282 -12.71 -17.45 -6.07
N CYS A 283 -11.62 -16.92 -5.51
CA CYS A 283 -11.04 -15.66 -5.93
C CYS A 283 -9.50 -15.74 -6.05
N THR A 284 -8.94 -14.78 -6.79
CA THR A 284 -7.50 -14.64 -7.03
C THR A 284 -7.07 -13.20 -6.76
N SER A 285 -5.81 -12.96 -6.42
CA SER A 285 -5.22 -11.60 -6.40
C SER A 285 -3.94 -11.57 -7.24
N TYR A 286 -3.63 -10.42 -7.84
CA TYR A 286 -2.40 -10.22 -8.62
C TYR A 286 -1.90 -8.78 -8.49
N SER A 287 -0.66 -8.67 -7.99
CA SER A 287 0.06 -7.43 -7.66
C SER A 287 -0.76 -6.47 -6.77
N ALA A 288 -0.33 -5.22 -6.67
CA ALA A 288 -0.98 -4.15 -5.91
C ALA A 288 -1.32 -2.95 -6.82
N GLY A 289 -1.97 -1.94 -6.26
CA GLY A 289 -2.05 -0.61 -6.85
C GLY A 289 -1.70 0.46 -5.83
N PRO A 290 -1.64 1.74 -6.24
CA PRO A 290 -1.08 2.81 -5.41
C PRO A 290 -1.80 3.05 -4.07
N TYR A 291 -3.07 2.64 -3.97
CA TYR A 291 -3.81 2.69 -2.70
C TYR A 291 -3.36 1.60 -1.72
N GLU A 292 -3.15 0.38 -2.21
CA GLU A 292 -2.61 -0.71 -1.39
C GLU A 292 -1.13 -0.48 -1.02
N THR A 293 -0.32 0.12 -1.91
CA THR A 293 1.07 0.52 -1.62
C THR A 293 1.15 1.51 -0.45
N ARG A 294 0.32 2.56 -0.46
CA ARG A 294 0.25 3.54 0.65
C ARG A 294 -0.22 2.89 1.96
N HIS A 295 -1.25 2.05 1.90
CA HIS A 295 -1.74 1.34 3.08
C HIS A 295 -0.69 0.39 3.67
N ALA A 296 0.12 -0.29 2.83
CA ALA A 296 1.22 -1.11 3.30
C ALA A 296 2.30 -0.30 4.04
N LEU A 297 2.66 0.89 3.54
CA LEU A 297 3.54 1.82 4.25
C LEU A 297 2.95 2.27 5.59
N ASP A 298 1.66 2.64 5.63
CA ASP A 298 1.00 3.02 6.89
C ASP A 298 0.96 1.87 7.91
N LEU A 299 0.76 0.63 7.47
CA LEU A 299 0.79 -0.55 8.34
C LEU A 299 2.20 -0.78 8.94
N LEU A 300 3.25 -0.63 8.14
CA LEU A 300 4.64 -0.77 8.59
C LEU A 300 5.04 0.37 9.54
N ARG A 301 4.77 1.64 9.18
CA ARG A 301 5.07 2.81 10.02
C ARG A 301 4.39 2.73 11.38
N ASN A 302 3.15 2.24 11.43
CA ASN A 302 2.39 2.13 12.68
C ASN A 302 2.64 0.80 13.45
N GLY A 303 3.70 0.05 13.11
CA GLY A 303 4.06 -1.19 13.81
C GLY A 303 3.02 -2.31 13.74
N ARG A 304 2.11 -2.26 12.75
CA ARG A 304 1.00 -3.21 12.60
C ARG A 304 1.41 -4.54 11.95
N ILE A 305 2.60 -4.61 11.39
CA ILE A 305 3.21 -5.83 10.86
C ILE A 305 4.57 -6.00 11.52
N ARG A 306 4.84 -7.18 12.06
CA ARG A 306 6.14 -7.55 12.69
C ARG A 306 7.19 -7.81 11.60
N ALA A 307 7.66 -6.74 10.97
CA ALA A 307 8.53 -6.76 9.78
C ALA A 307 9.81 -7.59 9.98
N GLU A 308 10.51 -7.39 11.10
CA GLU A 308 11.75 -8.10 11.44
C GLU A 308 11.54 -9.62 11.60
N GLN A 309 10.32 -10.06 11.89
CA GLN A 309 9.97 -11.47 12.06
C GLN A 309 9.56 -12.12 10.73
N VAL A 310 9.20 -11.32 9.73
CA VAL A 310 9.05 -11.75 8.32
C VAL A 310 10.41 -11.84 7.61
N ILE A 311 11.34 -10.92 7.93
CA ILE A 311 12.71 -10.90 7.39
C ILE A 311 13.54 -11.98 8.11
N THR A 312 14.35 -12.74 7.37
CA THR A 312 15.08 -13.90 7.93
C THR A 312 16.58 -13.89 7.64
N HIS A 313 17.02 -13.26 6.56
CA HIS A 313 18.41 -13.26 6.09
C HIS A 313 18.73 -11.91 5.40
N ARG A 314 20.01 -11.61 5.21
CA ARG A 314 20.55 -10.46 4.45
C ARG A 314 21.79 -10.94 3.67
N PHE A 315 22.04 -10.41 2.47
CA PHE A 315 23.23 -10.74 1.65
C PHE A 315 23.69 -9.49 0.92
N ALA A 316 24.99 -9.37 0.62
CA ALA A 316 25.47 -8.30 -0.24
C ALA A 316 25.05 -8.52 -1.70
N LEU A 317 25.02 -7.46 -2.51
CA LEU A 317 24.72 -7.52 -3.95
C LEU A 317 25.59 -8.52 -4.72
N ARG A 318 26.81 -8.77 -4.21
CA ARG A 318 27.81 -9.69 -4.78
C ARG A 318 27.48 -11.18 -4.54
N ASP A 319 26.62 -11.50 -3.57
CA ASP A 319 26.22 -12.86 -3.21
C ASP A 319 24.82 -13.23 -3.76
N ALA A 320 24.36 -12.50 -4.79
CA ALA A 320 23.05 -12.70 -5.41
C ALA A 320 22.83 -14.13 -5.90
N ASP A 321 23.86 -14.77 -6.45
CA ASP A 321 23.82 -16.15 -6.93
C ASP A 321 23.60 -17.16 -5.78
N GLN A 322 24.19 -16.92 -4.60
CA GLN A 322 23.95 -17.73 -3.40
C GLN A 322 22.52 -17.53 -2.91
N ALA A 323 22.07 -16.28 -2.90
CA ALA A 323 20.74 -15.92 -2.48
C ALA A 323 19.66 -16.52 -3.40
N PHE A 324 19.82 -16.45 -4.73
CA PHE A 324 18.94 -17.14 -5.70
C PHE A 324 19.01 -18.66 -5.58
N ARG A 325 20.16 -19.25 -5.20
CA ARG A 325 20.28 -20.71 -5.01
C ARG A 325 19.69 -21.22 -3.70
N LEU A 326 19.74 -20.44 -2.61
CA LEU A 326 18.92 -20.71 -1.44
C LEU A 326 17.46 -20.54 -1.87
N VAL A 327 17.11 -19.36 -2.37
CA VAL A 327 15.82 -19.02 -2.99
C VAL A 327 15.60 -19.76 -4.33
N ALA A 328 16.11 -21.00 -4.50
CA ALA A 328 15.54 -22.03 -5.39
C ALA A 328 14.96 -23.30 -4.69
N LYS A 329 15.25 -23.61 -3.40
CA LYS A 329 15.01 -24.95 -2.78
C LYS A 329 14.05 -24.98 -1.57
N PRO A 330 13.19 -25.98 -1.32
CA PRO A 330 12.42 -26.04 -0.05
C PRO A 330 13.32 -26.07 1.22
N GLY A 331 12.93 -25.42 2.34
CA GLY A 331 13.70 -25.43 3.61
C GLY A 331 13.34 -24.37 4.68
N ASP A 332 14.33 -23.93 5.47
CA ASP A 332 14.23 -23.15 6.72
C ASP A 332 14.31 -21.60 6.59
N ALA A 333 13.44 -20.99 5.78
CA ALA A 333 13.19 -19.53 5.83
C ALA A 333 11.72 -19.21 5.44
N LEU A 334 11.35 -17.95 5.16
CA LEU A 334 9.95 -17.49 5.01
C LEU A 334 9.61 -16.68 3.73
N LYS A 335 9.24 -17.34 2.63
CA LYS A 335 8.74 -16.83 1.30
C LYS A 335 8.63 -18.05 0.34
N ALA A 336 7.45 -18.39 -0.18
CA ALA A 336 7.23 -19.75 -0.72
C ALA A 336 7.81 -20.03 -2.12
N PHE A 337 8.03 -21.33 -2.41
CA PHE A 337 8.71 -21.87 -3.60
C PHE A 337 10.17 -21.49 -3.78
N SER A 338 10.88 -21.66 -2.67
CA SER A 338 12.32 -21.90 -2.53
C SER A 338 12.80 -21.56 -1.10
N LYS A 339 14.12 -21.47 -0.86
CA LYS A 339 14.73 -21.24 0.46
C LYS A 339 14.87 -19.74 0.74
N HIS A 340 13.79 -19.03 0.41
CA HIS A 340 13.29 -17.80 1.01
C HIS A 340 14.28 -16.79 1.61
N HIS A 341 14.36 -15.63 0.98
CA HIS A 341 14.99 -14.44 1.53
C HIS A 341 14.19 -13.20 1.15
N LEU A 342 14.21 -12.21 2.05
CA LEU A 342 14.27 -10.84 1.63
C LEU A 342 15.76 -10.48 1.53
N VAL A 343 16.35 -10.55 0.33
CA VAL A 343 17.80 -10.36 0.15
C VAL A 343 18.14 -8.89 0.16
N VAL A 344 18.26 -8.29 1.34
CA VAL A 344 18.68 -6.89 1.42
C VAL A 344 20.13 -6.73 1.00
N MET A 345 20.29 -6.34 -0.27
CA MET A 345 21.53 -5.93 -0.89
C MET A 345 22.00 -4.59 -0.31
N GLU A 346 22.86 -4.64 0.71
CA GLU A 346 23.53 -3.44 1.25
C GLU A 346 24.59 -2.92 0.26
N ASN A 347 24.31 -1.78 -0.39
CA ASN A 347 25.25 -1.12 -1.30
C ASN A 347 26.16 -0.14 -0.55
N GLY A 348 27.16 -0.69 0.16
CA GLY A 348 28.13 0.08 0.95
C GLY A 348 29.33 0.59 0.16
N ILE A 349 29.18 1.66 -0.64
CA ILE A 349 30.32 2.48 -1.11
C ILE A 349 29.98 3.97 -0.99
N TYR A 350 30.57 4.63 0.00
CA TYR A 350 30.54 6.10 0.12
C TYR A 350 31.63 6.71 -0.76
N ASN A 351 31.26 7.61 -1.68
CA ASN A 351 32.23 8.52 -2.28
C ASN A 351 31.67 9.95 -2.31
N LYS A 352 32.15 10.78 -1.39
CA LYS A 352 31.62 12.12 -1.08
C LYS A 352 31.76 13.16 -2.21
N ARG A 353 32.44 12.80 -3.31
CA ARG A 353 32.91 13.71 -4.37
C ARG A 353 31.90 14.05 -5.47
N VAL A 354 30.68 13.51 -5.45
CA VAL A 354 29.68 13.72 -6.53
C VAL A 354 28.58 14.74 -6.13
N LEU A 355 28.57 15.22 -4.88
CA LEU A 355 27.52 16.09 -4.34
C LEU A 355 27.95 17.55 -4.11
N GLU A 356 29.23 17.88 -4.25
CA GLU A 356 29.74 19.25 -4.11
C GLU A 356 29.87 19.91 -5.49
N GLY A 357 28.71 20.34 -6.02
CA GLY A 357 28.66 21.32 -7.10
C GLY A 357 29.04 22.70 -6.56
N GLU A 358 29.94 23.41 -7.24
CA GLU A 358 30.51 24.68 -6.79
C GLU A 358 29.44 25.79 -6.70
N HIS A 359 29.00 26.13 -5.48
CA HIS A 359 28.33 27.39 -5.20
C HIS A 359 29.16 28.23 -4.23
N ASN A 360 29.98 29.08 -4.84
CA ASN A 360 30.76 30.12 -4.19
C ASN A 360 29.81 31.22 -3.66
N THR A 361 29.67 31.35 -2.35
CA THR A 361 28.99 32.49 -1.71
C THR A 361 29.88 33.10 -0.64
N SER A 362 30.09 34.42 -0.76
CA SER A 362 31.01 35.19 0.06
C SER A 362 30.44 35.55 1.43
N ASP A 363 31.28 35.42 2.44
CA ASP A 363 31.05 35.89 3.81
C ASP A 363 30.63 37.37 3.88
N SER A 364 29.66 37.68 4.74
CA SER A 364 29.61 38.98 5.42
C SER A 364 28.87 38.85 6.75
N THR A 365 29.49 39.36 7.82
CA THR A 365 28.97 39.31 9.19
C THR A 365 28.65 40.71 9.71
N MET A 366 27.51 40.86 10.39
CA MET A 366 27.28 41.94 11.36
C MET A 366 26.37 41.47 12.49
N LYS A 367 26.49 42.11 13.66
CA LYS A 367 25.85 41.72 14.93
C LYS A 367 24.93 42.83 15.48
N LEU A 368 24.03 42.39 16.38
CA LEU A 368 23.35 43.13 17.47
C LEU A 368 22.13 44.01 17.12
N GLY A 369 21.01 43.72 17.80
CA GLY A 369 19.80 44.56 17.83
C GLY A 369 18.61 43.84 18.48
N VAL A 370 18.03 44.42 19.54
CA VAL A 370 17.11 43.76 20.50
C VAL A 370 16.13 44.80 21.03
N THR A 371 14.81 44.59 21.20
CA THR A 371 13.88 43.49 20.82
C THR A 371 12.43 44.03 20.97
N LEU A 372 11.41 43.32 20.46
CA LEU A 372 9.95 43.62 20.47
C LEU A 372 9.48 44.60 19.38
N THR A 373 8.33 44.42 18.71
CA THR A 373 7.27 43.38 18.75
C THR A 373 6.96 42.88 17.33
N MET A 374 6.91 41.57 17.11
CA MET A 374 6.33 40.99 15.89
C MET A 374 4.98 40.34 16.21
N THR A 375 3.96 40.71 15.44
CA THR A 375 2.65 40.05 15.42
C THR A 375 2.81 38.58 15.04
N GLU A 376 2.12 37.68 15.73
CA GLU A 376 2.14 36.25 15.42
C GLU A 376 1.63 35.97 13.99
N THR A 377 2.54 35.68 13.07
CA THR A 377 2.19 35.09 11.77
C THR A 377 1.79 33.64 12.01
N THR A 378 0.49 33.39 12.17
CA THR A 378 -0.07 32.03 12.22
C THR A 378 0.39 31.24 10.99
N THR A 379 0.89 30.03 11.21
CA THR A 379 1.29 29.13 10.12
C THR A 379 0.06 28.73 9.31
N THR A 380 0.24 28.40 8.02
CA THR A 380 -0.85 27.96 7.14
C THR A 380 -1.59 26.74 7.72
N VAL A 381 -0.86 25.83 8.38
CA VAL A 381 -1.45 24.69 9.10
C VAL A 381 -2.35 25.16 10.24
N GLN A 382 -1.93 26.14 11.05
CA GLN A 382 -2.76 26.69 12.13
C GLN A 382 -4.02 27.37 11.58
N GLN A 383 -3.93 28.06 10.43
CA GLN A 383 -5.08 28.65 9.75
C GLN A 383 -6.09 27.58 9.31
N TRP A 384 -5.62 26.47 8.72
CA TRP A 384 -6.46 25.32 8.36
C TRP A 384 -7.10 24.67 9.59
N THR A 385 -6.35 24.45 10.68
CA THR A 385 -6.88 23.90 11.93
C THR A 385 -7.97 24.80 12.53
N ASN A 386 -7.75 26.12 12.54
CA ASN A 386 -8.72 27.09 13.04
C ASN A 386 -10.01 27.10 12.19
N LEU A 387 -9.87 27.11 10.86
CA LEU A 387 -11.02 27.04 9.93
C LEU A 387 -11.78 25.72 10.07
N ALA A 388 -11.08 24.58 10.13
CA ALA A 388 -11.69 23.28 10.35
C ALA A 388 -12.49 23.24 11.67
N GLN A 389 -11.93 23.82 12.74
CA GLN A 389 -12.62 23.91 14.02
C GLN A 389 -13.88 24.79 13.95
N GLN A 390 -13.81 25.93 13.25
CA GLN A 390 -14.98 26.78 13.02
C GLN A 390 -16.08 26.04 12.24
N LEU A 391 -15.72 25.33 11.17
CA LEU A 391 -16.65 24.52 10.37
C LEU A 391 -17.35 23.42 11.21
N ARG A 392 -16.65 22.78 12.15
CA ARG A 392 -17.26 21.83 13.10
C ARG A 392 -18.25 22.51 14.04
N VAL A 393 -17.84 23.62 14.66
CA VAL A 393 -18.68 24.38 15.60
C VAL A 393 -19.97 24.83 14.92
N ASP A 394 -19.88 25.36 13.71
CA ASP A 394 -21.05 25.82 12.96
C ASP A 394 -21.95 24.67 12.49
N SER A 395 -21.39 23.54 12.08
CA SER A 395 -22.15 22.33 11.74
C SER A 395 -22.91 21.75 12.95
N ILE A 396 -22.32 21.80 14.14
CA ILE A 396 -23.00 21.41 15.39
C ILE A 396 -24.13 22.42 15.68
N ARG A 397 -23.81 23.72 15.76
CA ARG A 397 -24.77 24.77 16.12
C ARG A 397 -26.03 24.73 15.28
N CYS A 398 -25.89 24.67 13.95
CA CYS A 398 -27.04 24.70 13.05
C CYS A 398 -27.88 23.40 13.12
N THR A 399 -27.27 22.24 13.31
CA THR A 399 -28.00 20.96 13.45
C THR A 399 -28.67 20.81 14.82
N THR A 400 -28.07 21.36 15.88
CA THR A 400 -28.69 21.49 17.21
C THR A 400 -29.89 22.42 17.18
N GLU A 401 -29.76 23.62 16.61
CA GLU A 401 -30.84 24.60 16.46
C GLU A 401 -31.99 24.08 15.57
N ALA A 402 -31.68 23.29 14.53
CA ALA A 402 -32.67 22.61 13.70
C ALA A 402 -33.38 21.45 14.41
N GLY A 403 -32.93 21.02 15.59
CA GLY A 403 -33.40 19.81 16.27
C GLY A 403 -33.24 18.51 15.45
N SER A 404 -32.38 18.51 14.43
CA SER A 404 -32.38 17.50 13.38
C SER A 404 -31.05 17.42 12.63
N GLY A 405 -30.39 16.27 12.70
CA GLY A 405 -29.17 15.96 11.95
C GLY A 405 -28.20 15.11 12.75
N HIS A 406 -27.23 14.49 12.06
CA HIS A 406 -26.09 13.83 12.69
C HIS A 406 -24.82 14.62 12.34
N PRO A 407 -24.26 15.43 13.25
CA PRO A 407 -23.13 16.31 12.93
C PRO A 407 -21.85 15.52 12.63
N THR A 408 -21.76 14.24 12.99
CA THR A 408 -20.58 13.37 12.81
C THR A 408 -20.04 13.38 11.37
N SER A 409 -20.90 13.23 10.35
CA SER A 409 -20.47 13.27 8.95
C SER A 409 -19.97 14.65 8.49
N SER A 410 -20.48 15.72 9.09
CA SER A 410 -20.01 17.09 8.82
C SER A 410 -18.69 17.36 9.55
N MET A 411 -18.54 16.89 10.78
CA MET A 411 -17.30 17.05 11.55
C MET A 411 -16.12 16.25 10.99
N SER A 412 -16.36 15.04 10.46
CA SER A 412 -15.32 14.15 9.96
C SER A 412 -14.62 14.63 8.68
N ALA A 413 -15.25 15.56 7.94
CA ALA A 413 -14.70 16.12 6.71
C ALA A 413 -14.22 17.58 6.86
N ALA A 414 -14.29 18.16 8.06
CA ALA A 414 -14.00 19.58 8.29
C ALA A 414 -12.54 19.96 7.99
N ASP A 415 -11.56 19.11 8.29
CA ASP A 415 -10.14 19.37 7.97
C ASP A 415 -9.91 19.39 6.45
N LEU A 416 -10.49 18.42 5.75
CA LEU A 416 -10.42 18.34 4.28
C LEU A 416 -11.08 19.57 3.65
N MET A 417 -12.25 20.01 4.15
CA MET A 417 -12.93 21.18 3.63
C MET A 417 -12.19 22.49 3.94
N ALA A 418 -11.53 22.61 5.10
CA ALA A 418 -10.72 23.78 5.41
C ALA A 418 -9.52 23.93 4.47
N VAL A 419 -8.79 22.84 4.21
CA VAL A 419 -7.68 22.81 3.25
C VAL A 419 -8.18 23.06 1.82
N LEU A 420 -9.26 22.39 1.43
CA LEU A 420 -9.87 22.53 0.10
C LEU A 420 -10.31 23.99 -0.15
N MET A 421 -11.12 24.56 0.74
CA MET A 421 -11.68 25.91 0.62
C MET A 421 -10.61 27.02 0.62
N SER A 422 -9.52 26.85 1.38
CA SER A 422 -8.50 27.90 1.52
C SER A 422 -7.36 27.82 0.50
N SER A 423 -7.19 26.69 -0.21
CA SER A 423 -5.97 26.43 -0.99
C SER A 423 -6.17 25.75 -2.34
N TYR A 424 -7.34 25.17 -2.63
CA TYR A 424 -7.54 24.33 -3.84
C TYR A 424 -8.88 24.49 -4.55
N LEU A 425 -9.92 25.01 -3.88
CA LEU A 425 -11.26 25.20 -4.45
C LEU A 425 -11.38 26.57 -5.12
N HIS A 426 -11.44 26.59 -6.45
CA HIS A 426 -11.66 27.80 -7.22
C HIS A 426 -13.16 28.05 -7.34
N TYR A 427 -13.74 28.76 -6.37
CA TYR A 427 -15.17 29.08 -6.35
C TYR A 427 -15.42 30.58 -6.10
N ASP A 428 -16.01 31.27 -7.07
CA ASP A 428 -16.52 32.64 -6.90
C ASP A 428 -17.89 32.57 -6.21
N PHE A 429 -17.91 32.72 -4.88
CA PHE A 429 -19.14 32.68 -4.07
C PHE A 429 -20.12 33.82 -4.36
N ASP A 430 -19.66 34.94 -4.94
CA ASP A 430 -20.51 36.04 -5.39
C ASP A 430 -21.09 35.77 -6.80
N LYS A 431 -20.49 34.85 -7.57
CA LYS A 431 -20.93 34.42 -8.90
C LYS A 431 -21.00 32.89 -9.02
N PRO A 432 -21.91 32.22 -8.30
CA PRO A 432 -22.00 30.76 -8.29
C PRO A 432 -22.20 30.13 -9.69
N GLY A 433 -22.90 30.83 -10.59
CA GLY A 433 -23.12 30.41 -11.97
C GLY A 433 -21.93 30.60 -12.93
N ASN A 434 -20.74 30.97 -12.45
CA ASN A 434 -19.55 31.10 -13.29
C ASN A 434 -19.10 29.71 -13.80
N PRO A 435 -19.01 29.47 -15.12
CA PRO A 435 -18.63 28.16 -15.67
C PRO A 435 -17.18 27.73 -15.40
N ASN A 436 -16.37 28.63 -14.81
CA ASN A 436 -15.00 28.31 -14.36
C ASN A 436 -14.93 27.93 -12.86
N ASN A 437 -16.06 27.91 -12.14
CA ASN A 437 -16.11 27.45 -10.75
C ASN A 437 -15.89 25.93 -10.65
N ASP A 438 -15.14 25.49 -9.65
CA ASP A 438 -15.01 24.08 -9.29
C ASP A 438 -16.34 23.51 -8.74
N HIS A 439 -16.73 22.32 -9.18
CA HIS A 439 -17.97 21.67 -8.75
C HIS A 439 -17.76 20.76 -7.53
N LEU A 440 -18.11 21.23 -6.32
CA LEU A 440 -18.09 20.42 -5.10
C LEU A 440 -19.41 19.66 -4.88
N ILE A 441 -19.38 18.33 -4.96
CA ILE A 441 -20.57 17.48 -4.83
C ILE A 441 -20.50 16.60 -3.58
N PHE A 442 -21.42 16.82 -2.63
CA PHE A 442 -21.62 15.94 -1.48
C PHE A 442 -22.55 14.77 -1.83
N SER A 443 -22.03 13.55 -1.82
CA SER A 443 -22.77 12.30 -2.15
C SER A 443 -23.99 12.02 -1.25
N LYS A 444 -24.16 12.70 -0.11
CA LYS A 444 -25.25 12.50 0.87
C LYS A 444 -25.61 13.81 1.58
N GLY A 445 -26.91 14.12 1.72
CA GLY A 445 -27.40 15.32 2.40
C GLY A 445 -27.10 15.43 3.91
N HIS A 446 -26.58 14.37 4.54
CA HIS A 446 -26.07 14.45 5.91
C HIS A 446 -24.82 15.32 6.07
N ALA A 447 -24.14 15.67 4.97
CA ALA A 447 -23.00 16.58 4.95
C ALA A 447 -23.36 18.04 4.58
N SER A 448 -24.62 18.34 4.27
CA SER A 448 -25.06 19.72 3.96
C SER A 448 -24.76 20.75 5.07
N PRO A 449 -24.80 20.43 6.38
CA PRO A 449 -24.39 21.37 7.42
C PRO A 449 -22.94 21.85 7.27
N LEU A 450 -22.04 20.98 6.77
CA LEU A 450 -20.66 21.36 6.47
C LEU A 450 -20.57 22.34 5.30
N LEU A 451 -21.29 22.06 4.20
CA LEU A 451 -21.36 22.95 3.04
C LEU A 451 -21.89 24.34 3.44
N TYR A 452 -22.97 24.40 4.21
CA TYR A 452 -23.50 25.68 4.70
C TYR A 452 -22.54 26.37 5.70
N SER A 453 -21.78 25.61 6.48
CA SER A 453 -20.70 26.17 7.31
C SER A 453 -19.57 26.77 6.45
N MET A 454 -19.25 26.17 5.30
CA MET A 454 -18.30 26.74 4.33
C MET A 454 -18.84 28.04 3.72
N TYR A 455 -20.12 28.09 3.33
CA TYR A 455 -20.74 29.33 2.85
C TYR A 455 -20.72 30.44 3.90
N LYS A 456 -20.97 30.12 5.17
CA LYS A 456 -20.82 31.10 6.26
C LYS A 456 -19.37 31.56 6.41
N ALA A 457 -18.40 30.63 6.38
CA ALA A 457 -16.98 30.97 6.47
C ALA A 457 -16.48 31.79 5.27
N ALA A 458 -17.08 31.63 4.09
CA ALA A 458 -16.83 32.42 2.89
C ALA A 458 -17.58 33.77 2.87
N GLY A 459 -18.48 34.02 3.82
CA GLY A 459 -19.33 35.22 3.87
C GLY A 459 -20.58 35.18 2.97
N ALA A 460 -20.82 34.08 2.25
CA ALA A 460 -21.94 33.92 1.31
C ALA A 460 -23.31 33.76 2.00
N ILE A 461 -23.33 33.39 3.29
CA ILE A 461 -24.51 33.44 4.16
C ILE A 461 -24.13 33.99 5.54
N THR A 462 -25.11 34.54 6.26
CA THR A 462 -24.90 35.06 7.62
C THR A 462 -24.99 33.98 8.68
N ASP A 463 -24.46 34.24 9.89
CA ASP A 463 -24.63 33.33 11.04
C ASP A 463 -26.11 33.14 11.41
N ALA A 464 -26.91 34.21 11.33
CA ALA A 464 -28.35 34.16 11.55
C ALA A 464 -29.06 33.30 10.50
N GLU A 465 -28.68 33.40 9.22
CA GLU A 465 -29.22 32.56 8.16
C GLU A 465 -28.82 31.09 8.35
N LEU A 466 -27.58 30.79 8.76
CA LEU A 466 -27.15 29.43 9.07
C LEU A 466 -28.01 28.78 10.18
N MET A 467 -28.46 29.57 11.18
CA MET A 467 -29.39 29.12 12.23
C MET A 467 -30.84 28.93 11.74
N THR A 468 -31.12 29.11 10.44
CA THR A 468 -32.40 28.77 9.81
C THR A 468 -32.43 27.40 9.14
N LEU A 469 -31.34 26.61 9.23
CA LEU A 469 -31.25 25.23 8.72
C LEU A 469 -32.54 24.43 9.02
N ARG A 470 -33.14 23.86 7.97
CA ARG A 470 -34.35 23.01 8.02
C ARG A 470 -35.61 23.67 8.61
N LYS A 471 -35.64 25.00 8.77
CA LYS A 471 -36.86 25.75 9.11
C LYS A 471 -37.65 26.05 7.83
N PHE A 472 -38.98 25.95 7.89
CA PHE A 472 -39.85 26.24 6.73
C PHE A 472 -39.62 27.66 6.19
N GLY A 473 -39.45 27.79 4.88
CA GLY A 473 -39.16 29.06 4.21
C GLY A 473 -37.70 29.52 4.28
N SER A 474 -36.80 28.76 4.91
CA SER A 474 -35.35 28.95 4.75
C SER A 474 -34.89 28.45 3.38
N ARG A 475 -33.82 29.06 2.84
CA ARG A 475 -33.10 28.49 1.69
C ARG A 475 -32.30 27.24 2.04
N LEU A 476 -32.04 27.01 3.33
CA LEU A 476 -31.20 25.93 3.86
C LEU A 476 -32.06 24.71 4.26
N GLU A 477 -32.87 24.17 3.35
CA GLU A 477 -33.88 23.14 3.67
C GLU A 477 -33.32 21.74 4.04
N GLY A 478 -32.00 21.56 3.96
CA GLY A 478 -31.27 20.42 4.54
C GLY A 478 -30.62 19.47 3.54
N HIS A 479 -31.01 19.50 2.26
CA HIS A 479 -30.17 19.14 1.11
C HIS A 479 -29.78 20.44 0.40
N PRO A 480 -28.63 20.52 -0.31
CA PRO A 480 -28.26 21.72 -1.05
C PRO A 480 -29.24 21.87 -2.21
N THR A 481 -30.02 22.95 -2.20
CA THR A 481 -30.94 23.30 -3.28
C THR A 481 -30.25 24.32 -4.22
N PRO A 482 -30.68 24.44 -5.49
CA PRO A 482 -30.13 25.44 -6.41
C PRO A 482 -30.40 26.92 -6.04
N ALA A 483 -30.95 27.20 -4.85
CA ALA A 483 -31.27 28.53 -4.34
C ALA A 483 -30.18 29.12 -3.41
N VAL A 484 -29.11 28.35 -3.17
CA VAL A 484 -27.92 28.73 -2.40
C VAL A 484 -26.72 28.64 -3.36
N PRO A 485 -25.74 29.57 -3.30
CA PRO A 485 -24.58 29.60 -4.22
C PRO A 485 -23.91 28.23 -4.46
#